data_AF-A0A6N0NQR1-F1
#
_entry.id   AF-A0A6N0NQR1-F1
#
_cell.length_a   1.000
_cell.length_b   1.000
_cell.length_c   1.000
_cell.angle_alpha   90.00
_cell.angle_beta   90.00
_cell.angle_gamma   90.00
#
_symmetry.space_group_name_H-M   'P 1'
#
loop_
_entity.id
_entity.type
_entity.pdbx_description
1 polymer ?
#
loop_
_entity_poly.entity_id
_entity_poly.type
_entity_poly.pdbx_seq_one_letter_code
_entity_poly.pdbx_strand_id
1 'polypeptide(L)'
;MLVKVKRRGELFYPSQIKGKLAFEKNIILLFKTQGNTLYVDYVDSKSNLGSYEPPLFLSGKMYFLEIIHIPEEYDKYISCIAKQIQDSVSPLYKNKKLECKDDLTVLIE
;
A
#
# COMPACT_ATOMS: atom_id res chain seq x y z
N MET A 1 -0.96 -7.72 -19.42
CA MET A 1 -1.24 -8.79 -18.42
C MET A 1 -2.31 -8.28 -17.47
N LEU A 2 -3.35 -9.06 -17.15
CA LEU A 2 -4.42 -8.66 -16.22
C LEU A 2 -4.08 -9.18 -14.81
N VAL A 3 -3.88 -8.28 -13.85
CA VAL A 3 -3.67 -8.65 -12.44
C VAL A 3 -4.93 -8.28 -11.67
N LYS A 4 -5.56 -9.27 -11.05
CA LYS A 4 -6.71 -9.06 -10.16
C LYS A 4 -6.23 -8.91 -8.73
N VAL A 5 -6.50 -7.78 -8.11
CA VAL A 5 -6.17 -7.53 -6.70
C VAL A 5 -7.46 -7.20 -5.96
N LYS A 6 -7.75 -7.96 -4.88
CA LYS A 6 -8.88 -7.66 -4.00
C LYS A 6 -8.60 -6.33 -3.29
N ARG A 7 -9.53 -5.38 -3.41
CA ARG A 7 -9.37 -4.03 -2.84
C ARG A 7 -9.39 -4.01 -1.32
N ARG A 8 -10.06 -4.98 -0.68
CA ARG A 8 -10.20 -5.03 0.79
C ARG A 8 -8.97 -5.65 1.41
N GLY A 9 -8.19 -4.80 2.06
CA GLY A 9 -7.14 -5.21 2.98
C GLY A 9 -7.65 -5.38 4.40
N GLU A 10 -6.76 -5.84 5.29
CA GLU A 10 -7.01 -5.86 6.73
C GLU A 10 -6.62 -4.50 7.33
N LEU A 11 -7.44 -3.98 8.25
CA LEU A 11 -7.24 -2.68 8.90
C LEU A 11 -6.53 -2.84 10.24
N PHE A 12 -5.43 -2.12 10.42
CA PHE A 12 -4.61 -2.13 11.62
C PHE A 12 -4.34 -0.72 12.13
N TYR A 13 -4.24 -0.57 13.44
CA TYR A 13 -3.59 0.59 14.03
C TYR A 13 -2.07 0.47 13.87
N PRO A 14 -1.33 1.59 13.70
CA PRO A 14 0.13 1.55 13.63
C PRO A 14 0.79 0.85 14.82
N SER A 15 0.20 0.96 16.02
CA SER A 15 0.67 0.29 17.24
C SER A 15 0.56 -1.25 17.19
N GLN A 16 -0.23 -1.81 16.28
CA GLN A 16 -0.40 -3.25 16.06
C GLN A 16 0.62 -3.82 15.08
N ILE A 17 1.41 -2.98 14.40
CA ILE A 17 2.49 -3.42 13.52
C ILE A 17 3.67 -3.92 14.36
N LYS A 18 3.52 -5.14 14.87
CA LYS A 18 4.47 -5.84 15.74
C LYS A 18 4.45 -7.34 15.43
N GLY A 19 5.47 -8.06 15.88
CA GLY A 19 5.54 -9.52 15.73
C GLY A 19 5.44 -9.93 14.26
N LYS A 20 4.53 -10.86 13.95
CA LYS A 20 4.35 -11.40 12.59
C LYS A 20 4.13 -10.30 11.53
N LEU A 21 3.30 -9.29 11.83
CA LEU A 21 3.00 -8.20 10.90
C LEU A 21 4.23 -7.37 10.53
N ALA A 22 5.22 -7.27 11.42
CA ALA A 22 6.45 -6.52 11.15
C ALA A 22 7.33 -7.20 10.08
N PHE A 23 7.19 -8.51 9.88
CA PHE A 23 7.95 -9.28 8.89
C PHE A 23 7.25 -9.36 7.53
N GLU A 24 6.02 -8.85 7.42
CA GLU A 24 5.26 -8.86 6.17
C GLU A 24 5.97 -8.05 5.07
N LYS A 25 5.88 -8.57 3.85
CA LYS A 25 6.50 -8.04 2.63
C LYS A 25 5.53 -8.14 1.48
N ASN A 26 5.85 -7.51 0.35
CA ASN A 26 5.01 -7.52 -0.85
C ASN A 26 3.58 -7.04 -0.54
N ILE A 27 3.49 -5.90 0.14
CA ILE A 27 2.22 -5.34 0.59
C ILE A 27 2.05 -3.92 0.09
N ILE A 28 0.80 -3.53 -0.13
CA ILE A 28 0.41 -2.16 -0.40
C ILE A 28 -0.24 -1.60 0.87
N LEU A 29 0.18 -0.39 1.23
CA LEU A 29 -0.22 0.31 2.42
C LEU A 29 -1.16 1.45 2.04
N LEU A 30 -2.39 1.41 2.56
CA LEU A 30 -3.33 2.52 2.47
C LEU A 30 -3.44 3.14 3.86
N PHE A 31 -2.98 4.38 3.98
CA PHE A 31 -3.13 5.17 5.19
C PHE A 31 -4.53 5.79 5.17
N LYS A 32 -5.39 5.46 6.12
CA LYS A 32 -6.81 5.85 6.10
C LYS A 32 -7.22 6.55 7.38
N THR A 33 -8.18 7.46 7.26
CA THR A 33 -9.00 7.94 8.38
C THR A 33 -10.38 7.29 8.29
N GLN A 34 -11.31 7.66 9.17
CA GLN A 34 -12.68 7.15 9.15
C GLN A 34 -13.42 7.41 7.82
N GLY A 35 -13.03 8.43 7.06
CA GLY A 35 -13.73 8.82 5.83
C GLY A 35 -12.89 8.83 4.55
N ASN A 36 -11.55 8.90 4.65
CA ASN A 36 -10.70 9.15 3.48
C ASN A 36 -9.41 8.36 3.51
N THR A 37 -8.89 8.00 2.32
CA THR A 37 -7.49 7.57 2.17
C THR A 37 -6.60 8.81 2.17
N LEU A 38 -5.62 8.83 3.05
CA LEU A 38 -4.62 9.89 3.16
C LEU A 38 -3.48 9.71 2.16
N TYR A 39 -2.97 8.48 2.03
CA TYR A 39 -1.78 8.18 1.27
C TYR A 39 -1.75 6.71 0.87
N VAL A 40 -1.05 6.40 -0.22
CA VAL A 40 -0.81 5.03 -0.69
C VAL A 40 0.69 4.84 -0.89
N ASP A 41 1.21 3.73 -0.39
CA ASP A 41 2.60 3.32 -0.57
C ASP A 41 2.71 1.80 -0.66
N TYR A 42 3.93 1.27 -0.77
CA TYR A 42 4.16 -0.16 -0.75
C TYR A 42 5.43 -0.56 0.00
N VAL A 43 5.51 -1.83 0.38
CA VAL A 43 6.70 -2.50 0.87
C VAL A 43 6.98 -3.66 -0.09
N ASP A 44 8.13 -3.63 -0.76
CA ASP A 44 8.56 -4.68 -1.69
C ASP A 44 9.20 -5.88 -0.98
N SER A 45 9.65 -6.86 -1.76
CA SER A 45 10.31 -8.07 -1.25
C SER A 45 11.64 -7.83 -0.52
N LYS A 46 12.26 -6.66 -0.74
CA LYS A 46 13.58 -6.31 -0.22
C LYS A 46 13.52 -5.70 1.18
N SER A 47 12.39 -5.10 1.55
CA SER A 47 12.16 -4.55 2.89
C SER A 47 11.08 -5.34 3.64
N ASN A 48 10.72 -4.89 4.83
CA ASN A 48 9.61 -5.40 5.62
C ASN A 48 8.82 -4.24 6.25
N LEU A 49 7.58 -4.51 6.64
CA LEU A 49 6.70 -3.51 7.21
C LEU A 49 7.23 -2.90 8.52
N GLY A 50 7.94 -3.69 9.33
CA GLY A 50 8.52 -3.22 10.59
C GLY A 50 9.61 -2.16 10.40
N SER A 51 10.26 -2.15 9.23
CA SER A 51 11.29 -1.18 8.87
C SER A 51 10.75 -0.03 8.02
N TYR A 52 9.46 -0.03 7.70
CA TYR A 52 8.83 1.01 6.90
C TYR A 52 8.63 2.27 7.76
N GLU A 53 9.18 3.39 7.28
CA GLU A 53 8.99 4.70 7.90
C GLU A 53 7.90 5.48 7.16
N PRO A 54 6.76 5.80 7.82
CA PRO A 54 5.73 6.63 7.21
C PRO A 54 6.28 8.03 6.87
N PRO A 55 5.82 8.63 5.75
CA PRO A 55 6.20 9.99 5.41
C PRO A 55 5.92 10.99 6.54
N LEU A 56 6.82 11.98 6.72
CA LEU A 56 6.75 12.96 7.81
C LEU A 56 5.40 13.71 7.90
N PHE A 57 4.71 13.94 6.79
CA PHE A 57 3.41 14.63 6.80
C PHE A 57 2.28 13.81 7.45
N LEU A 58 2.48 12.50 7.66
CA LEU A 58 1.58 11.64 8.43
C LEU A 58 1.94 11.62 9.92
N SER A 59 3.10 12.15 10.31
CA SER A 59 3.49 12.24 11.71
C SER A 59 2.49 13.07 12.51
N GLY A 60 2.08 12.57 13.67
CA GLY A 60 1.07 13.19 14.53
C GLY A 60 -0.38 13.10 14.02
N LYS A 61 -0.63 12.50 12.85
CA LYS A 61 -2.00 12.24 12.36
C LYS A 61 -2.51 10.90 12.89
N MET A 62 -3.77 10.86 13.28
CA MET A 62 -4.45 9.60 13.59
C MET A 62 -4.88 8.94 12.27
N TYR A 63 -4.32 7.76 12.00
CA TYR A 63 -4.66 6.96 10.82
C TYR A 63 -4.64 5.47 11.14
N PHE A 64 -5.29 4.71 10.27
CA PHE A 64 -5.26 3.27 10.17
C PHE A 64 -4.44 2.86 8.95
N LEU A 65 -3.82 1.69 9.01
CA LEU A 65 -3.19 1.04 7.89
C LEU A 65 -4.13 -0.04 7.36
N GLU A 66 -4.61 0.12 6.14
CA GLU A 66 -5.17 -1.00 5.39
C GLU A 66 -4.06 -1.65 4.58
N ILE A 67 -3.83 -2.94 4.83
CA ILE A 67 -2.75 -3.73 4.21
C ILE A 67 -3.36 -4.65 3.16
N ILE A 68 -2.89 -4.51 1.92
CA ILE A 68 -3.27 -5.39 0.82
C ILE A 68 -2.06 -6.25 0.45
N HIS A 69 -2.20 -7.56 0.59
CA HIS A 69 -1.14 -8.51 0.22
C HIS A 69 -1.10 -8.72 -1.29
N ILE A 70 0.10 -8.63 -1.85
CA ILE A 70 0.38 -8.88 -3.25
C ILE A 70 1.14 -10.20 -3.36
N PRO A 71 0.66 -11.16 -4.18
CA PRO A 71 1.40 -12.37 -4.47
C PRO A 71 2.83 -12.09 -4.94
N GLU A 72 3.80 -12.89 -4.49
CA GLU A 72 5.24 -12.65 -4.77
C GLU A 72 5.55 -12.64 -6.28
N GLU A 73 4.79 -13.38 -7.08
CA GLU A 73 4.86 -13.37 -8.56
C GLU A 73 4.66 -11.98 -9.19
N TYR A 74 4.02 -11.06 -8.46
CA TYR A 74 3.75 -9.69 -8.88
C TYR A 74 4.64 -8.63 -8.19
N ASP A 75 5.65 -9.03 -7.40
CA ASP A 75 6.54 -8.10 -6.69
C ASP A 75 7.20 -7.08 -7.66
N LYS A 76 7.65 -7.55 -8.84
CA LYS A 76 8.18 -6.67 -9.90
C LYS A 76 7.21 -5.59 -10.40
N TYR A 77 5.93 -5.72 -10.10
CA TYR A 77 4.86 -4.80 -10.50
C TYR A 77 4.24 -4.05 -9.33
N ILE A 78 4.71 -4.25 -8.10
CA ILE A 78 4.07 -3.72 -6.89
C ILE A 78 3.94 -2.19 -6.91
N SER A 79 4.93 -1.47 -7.46
CA SER A 79 4.88 -0.01 -7.63
C SER A 79 3.76 0.41 -8.59
N CYS A 80 3.59 -0.31 -9.71
CA CYS A 80 2.49 -0.04 -10.64
C CYS A 80 1.14 -0.39 -10.01
N ILE A 81 1.02 -1.51 -9.29
CA ILE A 81 -0.21 -1.88 -8.60
C ILE A 81 -0.57 -0.82 -7.55
N ALA A 82 0.40 -0.35 -6.76
CA ALA A 82 0.21 0.74 -5.81
C ALA A 82 -0.22 2.04 -6.50
N LYS A 83 0.34 2.35 -7.68
CA LYS A 83 -0.09 3.51 -8.49
C LYS A 83 -1.55 3.40 -8.93
N GLN A 84 -1.96 2.24 -9.42
CA GLN A 84 -3.34 2.00 -9.86
C GLN A 84 -4.32 2.08 -8.68
N ILE A 85 -3.95 1.53 -7.53
CA ILE A 85 -4.73 1.65 -6.30
C ILE A 85 -4.82 3.12 -5.86
N GLN A 86 -3.71 3.85 -5.87
CA GLN A 86 -3.69 5.28 -5.58
C GLN A 86 -4.69 6.05 -6.46
N ASP A 87 -4.70 5.79 -7.77
CA ASP A 87 -5.58 6.50 -8.68
C ASP A 87 -7.07 6.13 -8.44
N SER A 88 -7.34 4.87 -8.08
CA SER A 88 -8.69 4.38 -7.73
C SER A 88 -9.24 4.95 -6.41
N VAL A 89 -8.38 5.09 -5.40
CA VAL A 89 -8.80 5.57 -4.07
C VAL A 89 -8.68 7.09 -3.91
N SER A 90 -8.00 7.76 -4.85
CA SER A 90 -7.83 9.22 -4.90
C SER A 90 -7.44 9.82 -3.53
N PRO A 91 -6.26 9.47 -2.99
CA PRO A 91 -5.89 9.88 -1.65
C PRO A 91 -5.66 11.40 -1.55
N LEU A 92 -5.79 11.91 -0.32
CA LEU A 92 -5.55 13.33 -0.02
C LEU A 92 -4.13 13.79 -0.43
N TYR A 93 -3.13 12.91 -0.23
CA TYR A 93 -1.75 13.13 -0.63
C TYR A 93 -1.34 12.05 -1.64
N LYS A 94 -0.83 12.47 -2.80
CA LYS A 94 -0.34 11.55 -3.83
C LYS A 94 1.14 11.25 -3.64
N ASN A 95 1.48 9.97 -3.61
CA ASN A 95 2.84 9.49 -3.76
C ASN A 95 3.28 9.64 -5.22
N LYS A 96 4.21 10.56 -5.47
CA LYS A 96 4.75 10.84 -6.81
C LYS A 96 5.84 9.84 -7.23
N LYS A 97 6.32 9.00 -6.32
CA LYS A 97 7.35 7.98 -6.60
C LYS A 97 6.76 6.69 -7.17
N LEU A 98 5.44 6.54 -7.13
CA LEU A 98 4.74 5.39 -7.71
C LEU A 98 4.73 5.54 -9.22
N GLU A 99 5.35 4.58 -9.90
CA GLU A 99 5.50 4.57 -11.35
C GLU A 99 4.90 3.29 -11.93
N CYS A 100 4.28 3.41 -13.09
CA CYS A 100 3.89 2.27 -13.89
C CYS A 100 4.55 2.39 -15.26
N LYS A 101 5.19 1.32 -15.72
CA LYS A 101 5.57 1.18 -17.14
C LYS A 101 4.33 0.65 -17.88
N ASP A 102 4.03 1.23 -19.03
CA ASP A 102 2.73 1.22 -19.75
C ASP A 102 2.10 -0.16 -20.13
N ASP A 103 2.59 -1.30 -19.62
CA ASP A 103 2.21 -2.64 -20.06
C ASP A 103 1.30 -3.44 -19.08
N LEU A 104 0.74 -2.80 -18.05
CA LEU A 104 -0.01 -3.51 -17.01
C LEU A 104 -1.40 -2.94 -16.72
N THR A 105 -2.42 -3.74 -17.01
CA THR A 105 -3.81 -3.46 -16.63
C THR A 105 -4.08 -4.14 -15.29
N VAL A 106 -4.11 -3.36 -14.22
CA VAL A 106 -4.51 -3.85 -12.89
C VAL A 106 -6.01 -3.68 -12.75
N LEU A 107 -6.73 -4.77 -12.52
CA LEU A 107 -8.17 -4.75 -12.27
C LEU A 107 -8.38 -4.93 -10.76
N ILE A 108 -8.86 -3.88 -10.13
CA ILE A 108 -9.14 -3.85 -8.69
C ILE A 108 -10.60 -4.29 -8.52
N GLU A 109 -10.83 -5.47 -7.95
CA GLU A 109 -12.17 -6.00 -7.61
C GLU A 109 -12.51 -5.75 -6.13
#